data_AF-A0A644VQA7-F1
#
_entry.id   AF-A0A644VQA7-F1
#
_cell.length_a   1.000
_cell.length_b   1.000
_cell.length_c   1.000
_cell.angle_alpha   90.00
_cell.angle_beta   90.00
_cell.angle_gamma   90.00
#
_symmetry.space_group_name_H-M   'P 1'
#
loop_
_entity.id
_entity.type
_entity.pdbx_description
1 polymer ?
#
loop_
_entity_poly.entity_id
_entity_poly.type
_entity_poly.pdbx_seq_one_letter_code
_entity_poly.pdbx_strand_id
1 'polypeptide(L)'
;MITGGWAEPDRGEIMNNGIIFDIKRYSIHDGPGIRTTFFLKGCPLSCWWCHNPEGMSSQPILVRHSNRCIGCGRCIESCSTGAWIRSTEGRLSYDRKKCTLCGKCADACPSAAIEMAGKEMTPGDVFLEAKKDIPFYDQSGGGVTFSGGEPLLQIRFLLACLHKMQEEEIHTAVDTSGYCEESTILDAAKIADLFLFDIKHIDPKKHEYYTGVSNHIILSNLKKLDETLARRGRGRINIRMPLIPGINDDSENLEAVAKLSASLKTLSGVNILPYHSTGEGKYRNLGMEYKMGNVLPPQDEKIAEALDIFRSQNIEAAKGG
;
A
#
# COMPACT_ATOMS: atom_id res chain seq x y z
N MET A 1 50.10 4.88 30.68
CA MET A 1 49.17 5.67 29.84
C MET A 1 49.50 5.39 28.38
N ILE A 2 48.86 4.38 27.79
CA ILE A 2 48.82 4.18 26.34
C ILE A 2 47.36 3.82 26.07
N THR A 3 46.61 4.80 25.59
CA THR A 3 45.21 4.66 25.19
C THR A 3 45.18 4.00 23.82
N GLY A 4 44.98 2.68 23.80
CA GLY A 4 44.66 1.92 22.58
C GLY A 4 43.23 2.22 22.17
N GLY A 5 43.05 3.09 21.19
CA GLY A 5 41.77 3.30 20.51
C GLY A 5 41.41 2.06 19.70
N TRP A 6 40.32 1.42 20.08
CA TRP A 6 39.62 0.47 19.21
C TRP A 6 38.77 1.30 18.26
N ALA A 7 39.29 1.53 17.05
CA ALA A 7 38.45 1.98 15.95
C ALA A 7 37.41 0.87 15.69
N GLU A 8 36.14 1.20 15.85
CA GLU A 8 35.05 0.33 15.39
C GLU A 8 35.19 0.14 13.87
N PRO A 9 35.05 -1.10 13.37
CA PRO A 9 35.10 -1.32 11.93
C PRO A 9 33.86 -0.70 11.30
N ASP A 10 34.12 0.17 10.31
CA ASP A 10 33.18 0.72 9.35
C ASP A 10 32.33 -0.41 8.76
N ARG A 11 31.15 -0.64 9.34
CA ARG A 11 30.16 -1.57 8.80
C ARG A 11 29.52 -0.85 7.64
N GLY A 12 30.06 -1.03 6.44
CA GLY A 12 29.43 -0.58 5.21
C GLY A 12 27.95 -0.90 5.24
N GLU A 13 27.10 0.13 5.38
CA GLU A 13 25.66 -0.01 5.36
C GLU A 13 25.29 -0.69 4.04
N ILE A 14 24.78 -1.92 4.13
CA ILE A 14 24.01 -2.46 3.02
C ILE A 14 22.83 -1.51 2.88
N MET A 15 22.90 -0.61 1.90
CA MET A 15 21.85 0.36 1.61
C MET A 15 20.59 -0.40 1.25
N ASN A 16 19.75 -0.64 2.24
CA ASN A 16 18.46 -1.31 2.09
C ASN A 16 17.47 -0.31 1.50
N ASN A 17 17.76 0.27 0.34
CA ASN A 17 16.90 1.29 -0.24
C ASN A 17 15.57 0.69 -0.66
N GLY A 18 14.51 1.49 -0.55
CA GLY A 18 13.19 1.15 -1.05
C GLY A 18 12.67 2.22 -1.99
N ILE A 19 11.62 1.88 -2.73
CA ILE A 19 10.97 2.79 -3.66
C ILE A 19 9.58 3.11 -3.12
N ILE A 20 9.36 4.37 -2.79
CA ILE A 20 8.12 4.93 -2.26
C ILE A 20 7.50 5.82 -3.33
N PHE A 21 6.22 5.64 -3.65
CA PHE A 21 5.53 6.46 -4.64
C PHE A 21 4.69 7.59 -4.04
N ASP A 22 4.34 7.51 -2.75
CA ASP A 22 3.61 8.56 -2.05
C ASP A 22 3.89 8.53 -0.55
N ILE A 23 3.76 9.69 0.11
CA ILE A 23 3.85 9.84 1.57
C ILE A 23 2.65 10.67 2.01
N LYS A 24 1.71 10.03 2.71
CA LYS A 24 0.51 10.69 3.21
C LYS A 24 0.64 10.94 4.70
N ARG A 25 0.68 12.22 5.08
CA ARG A 25 0.70 12.66 6.48
C ARG A 25 -0.73 12.85 6.97
N TYR A 26 -0.93 12.71 8.27
CA TYR A 26 -2.21 12.91 8.95
C TYR A 26 -3.33 11.95 8.52
N SER A 27 -2.98 10.74 8.12
CA SER A 27 -3.94 9.69 7.77
C SER A 27 -4.68 9.18 9.01
N ILE A 28 -6.01 9.10 8.93
CA ILE A 28 -6.89 8.52 9.98
C ILE A 28 -7.55 7.19 9.57
N HIS A 29 -7.38 6.77 8.30
CA HIS A 29 -7.97 5.54 7.76
C HIS A 29 -6.94 4.42 7.54
N ASP A 30 -5.66 4.70 7.82
CA ASP A 30 -4.54 3.78 7.59
C ASP A 30 -4.07 3.14 8.90
N GLY A 31 -4.98 2.95 9.86
CA GLY A 31 -4.75 2.42 11.20
C GLY A 31 -5.26 3.35 12.31
N PRO A 32 -5.10 2.96 13.59
CA PRO A 32 -5.55 3.77 14.72
C PRO A 32 -4.70 5.03 14.90
N GLY A 33 -5.34 6.08 15.40
CA GLY A 33 -4.73 7.38 15.63
C GLY A 33 -4.37 8.13 14.34
N ILE A 34 -3.61 9.20 14.47
CA ILE A 34 -3.07 9.97 13.35
C ILE A 34 -1.78 9.30 12.88
N ARG A 35 -1.70 9.01 11.57
CA ARG A 35 -0.58 8.26 11.03
C ARG A 35 0.10 8.94 9.84
N THR A 36 1.38 8.65 9.66
CA THR A 36 2.08 8.93 8.40
C THR A 36 2.26 7.62 7.65
N THR A 37 1.66 7.57 6.46
CA THR A 37 1.62 6.39 5.62
C THR A 37 2.61 6.53 4.48
N PHE A 38 3.55 5.59 4.40
CA PHE A 38 4.50 5.47 3.29
C PHE A 38 3.98 4.43 2.31
N PHE A 39 3.73 4.84 1.06
CA PHE A 39 3.20 3.98 0.01
C PHE A 39 4.34 3.42 -0.84
N LEU A 40 4.70 2.15 -0.60
CA LEU A 40 5.78 1.45 -1.27
C LEU A 40 5.34 0.91 -2.64
N LYS A 41 6.27 0.88 -3.60
CA LYS A 41 6.06 0.34 -4.95
C LYS A 41 6.14 -1.19 -5.00
N GLY A 42 5.51 -1.76 -6.03
CA GLY A 42 5.40 -3.19 -6.28
C GLY A 42 4.16 -3.76 -5.62
N CYS A 43 3.32 -4.47 -6.37
CA CYS A 43 2.22 -5.28 -5.84
C CYS A 43 2.13 -6.58 -6.65
N PRO A 44 2.02 -7.76 -6.02
CA PRO A 44 1.84 -9.01 -6.75
C PRO A 44 0.40 -9.21 -7.22
N LEU A 45 -0.55 -8.39 -6.74
CA LEU A 45 -1.95 -8.43 -7.13
C LEU A 45 -2.25 -7.42 -8.24
N SER A 46 -3.28 -7.72 -9.02
CA SER A 46 -3.87 -6.86 -10.05
C SER A 46 -5.38 -6.66 -9.80
N CYS A 47 -5.74 -6.25 -8.58
CA CYS A 47 -7.14 -6.01 -8.18
C CYS A 47 -7.84 -5.08 -9.18
N TRP A 48 -9.04 -5.46 -9.63
CA TRP A 48 -9.80 -4.67 -10.59
C TRP A 48 -10.15 -3.27 -10.06
N TRP A 49 -10.31 -3.14 -8.74
CA TRP A 49 -10.62 -1.91 -8.01
C TRP A 49 -9.39 -1.23 -7.36
N CYS A 50 -8.16 -1.56 -7.77
CA CYS A 50 -6.97 -0.98 -7.12
C CYS A 50 -7.02 0.56 -7.15
N HIS A 51 -6.90 1.22 -5.99
CA HIS A 51 -6.93 2.68 -5.91
C HIS A 51 -5.59 3.34 -6.27
N ASN A 52 -4.50 2.57 -6.35
CA ASN A 52 -3.15 3.06 -6.57
C ASN A 52 -2.45 2.25 -7.68
N PRO A 53 -2.94 2.28 -8.94
CA PRO A 53 -2.31 1.55 -10.05
C PRO A 53 -0.84 1.92 -10.28
N GLU A 54 -0.43 3.13 -9.87
CA GLU A 54 0.95 3.59 -9.91
C GLU A 54 1.90 2.84 -8.96
N GLY A 55 1.34 2.18 -7.94
CA GLY A 55 2.04 1.34 -6.99
C GLY A 55 2.25 -0.10 -7.46
N MET A 56 1.61 -0.56 -8.54
CA MET A 56 1.68 -1.96 -8.99
C MET A 56 3.09 -2.36 -9.47
N SER A 57 3.72 -1.52 -10.28
CA SER A 57 5.10 -1.75 -10.75
C SER A 57 6.09 -1.59 -9.60
N SER A 58 7.09 -2.47 -9.50
CA SER A 58 8.21 -2.30 -8.56
C SER A 58 9.16 -1.17 -8.98
N GLN A 59 9.15 -0.77 -10.25
CA GLN A 59 9.99 0.28 -10.80
C GLN A 59 9.27 1.63 -10.84
N PRO A 60 9.98 2.76 -10.72
CA PRO A 60 9.39 4.08 -10.95
C PRO A 60 8.71 4.14 -12.32
N ILE A 61 7.56 4.81 -12.40
CA ILE A 61 6.81 4.94 -13.64
C ILE A 61 6.49 6.39 -13.94
N LEU A 62 6.25 6.70 -15.21
CA LEU A 62 5.84 8.01 -15.66
C LEU A 62 4.32 8.15 -15.59
N VAL A 63 3.83 9.14 -14.84
CA VAL A 63 2.41 9.51 -14.73
C VAL A 63 2.15 10.76 -15.57
N ARG A 64 1.06 10.75 -16.35
CA ARG A 64 0.70 11.89 -17.21
C ARG A 64 -0.68 12.44 -16.88
N HIS A 65 -0.72 13.60 -16.23
CA HIS A 65 -1.94 14.36 -15.97
C HIS A 65 -2.32 15.19 -17.19
N SER A 66 -3.07 14.57 -18.11
CA SER A 66 -3.43 15.20 -19.39
C SER A 66 -4.14 16.55 -19.23
N ASN A 67 -4.91 16.73 -18.15
CA ASN A 67 -5.63 17.97 -17.83
C ASN A 67 -4.72 19.11 -17.32
N ARG A 68 -3.49 18.83 -16.88
CA ARG A 68 -2.50 19.84 -16.47
C ARG A 68 -1.57 20.26 -17.61
N CYS A 69 -1.62 19.57 -18.75
CA CYS A 69 -0.67 19.77 -19.85
C CYS A 69 -0.97 21.03 -20.64
N ILE A 70 -0.01 21.98 -20.68
CA ILE A 70 -0.12 23.24 -21.42
C ILE A 70 0.42 23.17 -22.87
N GLY A 71 0.81 21.99 -23.36
CA GLY A 71 1.24 21.81 -24.75
C GLY A 71 2.61 22.41 -25.12
N CYS A 72 3.42 22.82 -24.13
CA CYS A 72 4.67 23.53 -24.37
C CYS A 72 5.74 22.74 -25.15
N GLY A 73 5.71 21.41 -25.12
CA GLY A 73 6.64 20.57 -25.90
C GLY A 73 8.00 20.31 -25.26
N ARG A 74 8.29 20.85 -24.07
CA ARG A 74 9.56 20.60 -23.35
C ARG A 74 9.88 19.13 -23.14
N CYS A 75 8.86 18.28 -22.99
CA CYS A 75 9.05 16.83 -22.89
C CYS A 75 9.63 16.19 -24.16
N ILE A 76 9.40 16.77 -25.34
CA ILE A 76 10.02 16.35 -26.60
C ILE A 76 11.48 16.79 -26.62
N GLU A 77 11.73 18.07 -26.30
CA GLU A 77 13.08 18.66 -26.28
C GLU A 77 14.02 17.94 -25.29
N SER A 78 13.51 17.58 -24.11
CA SER A 78 14.30 16.93 -23.06
C SER A 78 14.48 15.41 -23.26
N CYS A 79 13.78 14.80 -24.22
CA CYS A 79 13.74 13.35 -24.37
C CYS A 79 14.85 12.84 -25.29
N SER A 80 15.87 12.24 -24.70
CA SER A 80 17.03 11.70 -25.44
C SER A 80 16.70 10.51 -26.36
N THR A 81 15.56 9.85 -26.18
CA THR A 81 15.16 8.68 -26.98
C THR A 81 14.12 9.01 -28.05
N GLY A 82 13.65 10.25 -28.12
CA GLY A 82 12.57 10.64 -29.04
C GLY A 82 11.25 9.90 -28.78
N ALA A 83 10.98 9.51 -27.52
CA ALA A 83 9.76 8.79 -27.16
C ALA A 83 8.50 9.66 -27.22
N TRP A 84 8.61 10.98 -27.02
CA TRP A 84 7.47 11.89 -27.03
C TRP A 84 7.03 12.28 -28.45
N ILE A 85 5.72 12.27 -28.67
CA ILE A 85 5.06 12.50 -29.94
C ILE A 85 4.05 13.62 -29.75
N ARG A 86 3.92 14.50 -30.74
CA ARG A 86 2.88 15.53 -30.82
C ARG A 86 1.89 15.14 -31.93
N SER A 87 0.60 15.04 -31.59
CA SER A 87 -0.44 14.82 -32.60
C SER A 87 -0.69 16.08 -33.44
N THR A 88 -1.43 15.94 -34.53
CA THR A 88 -1.88 17.05 -35.38
C THR A 88 -2.72 18.09 -34.62
N GLU A 89 -3.45 17.65 -33.60
CA GLU A 89 -4.24 18.51 -32.69
C GLU A 89 -3.40 19.09 -31.54
N GLY A 90 -2.08 18.92 -31.54
CA GLY A 90 -1.19 19.43 -30.49
C GLY A 90 -1.18 18.61 -29.19
N ARG A 91 -1.89 17.47 -29.14
CA ARG A 91 -1.88 16.58 -27.96
C ARG A 91 -0.54 15.85 -27.86
N LEU A 92 0.08 15.91 -26.69
CA LEU A 92 1.34 15.21 -26.41
C LEU A 92 1.06 13.79 -25.90
N SER A 93 1.81 12.80 -26.37
CA SER A 93 1.80 11.42 -25.87
C SER A 93 3.21 10.83 -25.98
N TYR A 94 3.46 9.66 -25.40
CA TYR A 94 4.77 9.03 -25.51
C TYR A 94 4.66 7.55 -25.87
N ASP A 95 5.62 7.07 -26.65
CA ASP A 95 5.79 5.66 -26.97
C ASP A 95 6.53 4.96 -25.82
N ARG A 96 5.80 4.07 -25.12
CA ARG A 96 6.36 3.29 -24.01
C ARG A 96 7.53 2.42 -24.41
N LYS A 97 7.57 1.93 -25.65
CA LYS A 97 8.66 1.05 -26.13
C LYS A 97 9.97 1.81 -26.32
N LYS A 98 9.91 3.13 -26.53
CA LYS A 98 11.08 4.01 -26.67
C LYS A 98 11.48 4.71 -25.37
N CYS A 99 10.59 4.75 -24.38
CA CYS A 99 10.82 5.44 -23.13
C CYS A 99 11.71 4.59 -22.21
N THR A 100 12.80 5.17 -21.70
CA THR A 100 13.69 4.53 -20.73
C THR A 100 13.33 4.86 -19.28
N LEU A 101 12.22 5.57 -19.04
CA LEU A 101 11.77 6.01 -17.72
C LEU A 101 12.80 6.87 -16.95
N CYS A 102 13.70 7.56 -17.66
CA CYS A 102 14.77 8.36 -17.06
C CYS A 102 14.32 9.65 -16.35
N GLY A 103 13.02 9.97 -16.29
CA GLY A 103 12.50 11.12 -15.53
C GLY A 103 12.72 12.51 -16.14
N LYS A 104 13.67 12.71 -17.06
CA LYS A 104 14.02 14.05 -17.61
C LYS A 104 12.83 14.87 -18.13
N CYS A 105 11.81 14.23 -18.68
CA CYS A 105 10.60 14.91 -19.16
C CYS A 105 9.66 15.36 -18.03
N ALA A 106 9.70 14.70 -16.87
CA ALA A 106 9.04 15.16 -15.65
C ALA A 106 9.77 16.39 -15.09
N ASP A 107 11.09 16.34 -14.98
CA ASP A 107 11.92 17.47 -14.50
C ASP A 107 11.74 18.73 -15.36
N ALA A 108 11.58 18.56 -16.67
CA ALA A 108 11.38 19.65 -17.62
C ALA A 108 9.92 20.15 -17.71
N CYS A 109 8.96 19.54 -16.99
CA CYS A 109 7.53 19.85 -17.11
C CYS A 109 7.12 21.01 -16.19
N PRO A 110 6.89 22.23 -16.71
CA PRO A 110 6.63 23.40 -15.86
C PRO A 110 5.26 23.36 -15.16
N SER A 111 4.32 22.55 -15.66
CA SER A 111 2.97 22.45 -15.10
C SER A 111 2.75 21.19 -14.26
N ALA A 112 3.80 20.42 -13.98
CA ALA A 112 3.70 19.12 -13.31
C ALA A 112 2.63 18.20 -13.94
N ALA A 113 2.51 18.26 -15.27
CA ALA A 113 1.63 17.38 -16.04
C ALA A 113 2.27 16.01 -16.31
N ILE A 114 3.58 15.90 -16.10
CA ILE A 114 4.37 14.69 -16.23
C ILE A 114 5.14 14.56 -14.93
N GLU A 115 4.96 13.44 -14.22
CA GLU A 115 5.56 13.19 -12.91
C GLU A 115 6.12 11.76 -12.87
N MET A 116 7.15 11.54 -12.04
CA MET A 116 7.64 10.19 -11.76
C MET A 116 6.98 9.70 -10.47
N ALA A 117 6.23 8.60 -10.56
CA ALA A 117 5.72 7.90 -9.39
C ALA A 117 6.72 6.83 -8.96
N GLY A 118 7.38 7.09 -7.83
CA GLY A 118 8.44 6.26 -7.27
C GLY A 118 9.72 7.04 -7.07
N LYS A 119 10.11 7.21 -5.81
CA LYS A 119 11.36 7.81 -5.36
C LYS A 119 12.11 6.78 -4.52
N GLU A 120 13.39 6.61 -4.83
CA GLU A 120 14.28 5.81 -4.00
C GLU A 120 14.55 6.55 -2.68
N MET A 121 14.39 5.84 -1.56
CA MET A 121 14.57 6.37 -0.22
C MET A 121 15.32 5.36 0.65
N THR A 122 16.21 5.86 1.48
CA THR A 122 16.85 5.08 2.55
C THR A 122 15.91 4.95 3.75
N PRO A 123 16.12 3.97 4.66
CA PRO A 123 15.41 3.94 5.94
C PRO A 123 15.60 5.23 6.77
N GLY A 124 16.75 5.90 6.62
CA GLY A 124 17.02 7.19 7.24
C GLY A 124 16.12 8.30 6.70
N ASP A 125 15.92 8.37 5.37
CA ASP A 125 15.01 9.34 4.75
C ASP A 125 13.57 9.16 5.22
N VAL A 126 13.11 7.91 5.29
CA VAL A 126 11.77 7.56 5.81
C VAL A 126 11.62 8.01 7.26
N PHE A 127 12.62 7.73 8.08
CA PHE A 127 12.63 8.15 9.48
C PHE A 127 12.60 9.67 9.63
N LEU A 128 13.39 10.41 8.85
CA LEU A 128 13.38 11.87 8.86
C LEU A 128 12.02 12.47 8.49
N GLU A 129 11.28 11.84 7.56
CA GLU A 129 9.91 12.24 7.26
C GLU A 129 8.95 11.88 8.40
N ALA A 130 9.02 10.67 8.94
CA ALA A 130 8.16 10.20 10.03
C ALA A 130 8.32 11.02 11.32
N LYS A 131 9.56 11.41 11.65
CA LYS A 131 9.91 12.17 12.85
C LYS A 131 9.21 13.52 12.93
N LYS A 132 8.87 14.12 11.79
CA LYS A 132 8.19 15.42 11.72
C LYS A 132 6.78 15.38 12.33
N ASP A 133 6.21 14.19 12.50
CA ASP A 133 4.83 13.98 12.95
C ASP A 133 4.71 13.35 14.34
N ILE A 134 5.82 13.12 15.06
CA ILE A 134 5.83 12.52 16.42
C ILE A 134 4.82 13.18 17.37
N PRO A 135 4.72 14.52 17.47
CA PRO A 135 3.75 15.15 18.37
C PRO A 135 2.29 14.72 18.12
N PHE A 136 1.94 14.42 16.86
CA PHE A 136 0.60 13.93 16.51
C PHE A 136 0.42 12.46 16.87
N TYR A 137 1.46 11.65 16.75
CA TYR A 137 1.44 10.25 17.17
C TYR A 137 1.22 10.18 18.68
N ASP A 138 1.98 10.95 19.46
CA ASP A 138 1.91 10.99 20.92
C ASP A 138 0.51 11.41 21.41
N GLN A 139 -0.09 12.40 20.77
CA GLN A 139 -1.42 12.88 21.13
C GLN A 139 -2.54 11.90 20.79
N SER A 140 -2.41 11.16 19.69
CA SER A 140 -3.50 10.33 19.14
C SER A 140 -3.36 8.82 19.39
N GLY A 141 -2.22 8.37 19.93
CA GLY A 141 -1.84 6.95 19.94
C GLY A 141 -1.56 6.40 18.54
N GLY A 142 -1.16 7.28 17.62
CA GLY A 142 -0.98 7.01 16.20
C GLY A 142 0.39 6.41 15.86
N GLY A 143 0.96 6.76 14.71
CA GLY A 143 2.31 6.32 14.34
C GLY A 143 2.55 6.20 12.84
N VAL A 144 3.34 5.22 12.41
CA VAL A 144 3.70 5.04 11.00
C VAL A 144 2.99 3.83 10.39
N THR A 145 2.51 3.96 9.16
CA THR A 145 1.99 2.83 8.37
C THR A 145 2.83 2.64 7.12
N PHE A 146 3.24 1.40 6.86
CA PHE A 146 3.80 1.00 5.57
C PHE A 146 2.69 0.34 4.74
N SER A 147 2.32 0.97 3.63
CA SER A 147 1.25 0.55 2.70
C SER A 147 1.77 0.70 1.26
N GLY A 148 0.91 0.92 0.26
CA GLY A 148 1.31 1.11 -1.13
C GLY A 148 0.73 0.07 -2.06
N GLY A 149 1.62 -0.62 -2.77
CA GLY A 149 1.33 -1.88 -3.42
C GLY A 149 1.32 -3.00 -2.37
N GLU A 150 2.46 -3.64 -2.16
CA GLU A 150 2.67 -4.66 -1.14
C GLU A 150 4.00 -4.39 -0.42
N PRO A 151 3.98 -3.83 0.80
CA PRO A 151 5.20 -3.53 1.56
C PRO A 151 6.12 -4.73 1.74
N LEU A 152 5.56 -5.94 1.85
CA LEU A 152 6.31 -7.17 2.04
C LEU A 152 7.18 -7.55 0.82
N LEU A 153 6.93 -6.99 -0.37
CA LEU A 153 7.82 -7.17 -1.52
C LEU A 153 9.17 -6.46 -1.36
N GLN A 154 9.26 -5.49 -0.46
CA GLN A 154 10.49 -4.76 -0.14
C GLN A 154 10.97 -5.09 1.29
N ILE A 155 10.89 -6.37 1.69
CA ILE A 155 11.09 -6.80 3.09
C ILE A 155 12.36 -6.27 3.75
N ARG A 156 13.51 -6.25 3.07
CA ARG A 156 14.77 -5.76 3.66
C ARG A 156 14.69 -4.28 4.05
N PHE A 157 14.12 -3.46 3.16
CA PHE A 157 13.85 -2.04 3.44
C PHE A 157 12.81 -1.88 4.54
N LEU A 158 11.71 -2.63 4.47
CA LEU A 158 10.64 -2.58 5.47
C LEU A 158 11.17 -2.92 6.87
N LEU A 159 11.93 -4.01 7.05
CA LEU A 159 12.51 -4.38 8.33
C LEU A 159 13.46 -3.30 8.88
N ALA A 160 14.30 -2.72 8.02
CA ALA A 160 15.18 -1.63 8.42
C ALA A 160 14.40 -0.38 8.89
N CYS A 161 13.31 -0.04 8.19
CA CYS A 161 12.41 1.03 8.61
C CYS A 161 11.70 0.70 9.94
N LEU A 162 11.15 -0.51 10.09
CA LEU A 162 10.47 -0.94 11.32
C LEU A 162 11.40 -0.88 12.54
N HIS A 163 12.66 -1.31 12.41
CA HIS A 163 13.65 -1.18 13.47
C HIS A 163 13.92 0.28 13.86
N LYS A 164 14.08 1.17 12.88
CA LYS A 164 14.27 2.61 13.15
C LYS A 164 13.08 3.25 13.86
N MET A 165 11.85 2.87 13.50
CA MET A 165 10.66 3.37 14.21
C MET A 165 10.61 2.83 15.65
N GLN A 166 10.98 1.57 15.86
CA GLN A 166 11.02 0.96 17.18
C GLN A 166 12.05 1.60 18.12
N GLU A 167 13.21 2.03 17.61
CA GLU A 167 14.24 2.76 18.36
C GLU A 167 13.71 4.06 18.99
N GLU A 168 12.70 4.66 18.37
CA GLU A 168 12.07 5.92 18.79
C GLU A 168 10.66 5.72 19.33
N GLU A 169 10.32 4.47 19.69
CA GLU A 169 9.04 4.08 20.29
C GLU A 169 7.81 4.44 19.44
N ILE A 170 7.98 4.62 18.14
CA ILE A 170 6.90 4.92 17.19
C ILE A 170 6.15 3.64 16.87
N HIS A 171 4.83 3.60 17.14
CA HIS A 171 3.99 2.46 16.80
C HIS A 171 3.91 2.23 15.29
N THR A 172 4.15 1.00 14.85
CA THR A 172 4.20 0.64 13.43
C THR A 172 3.01 -0.22 12.99
N ALA A 173 2.46 0.09 11.83
CA ALA A 173 1.47 -0.72 11.13
C ALA A 173 2.00 -1.17 9.77
N VAL A 174 1.74 -2.43 9.39
CA VAL A 174 2.02 -2.97 8.06
C VAL A 174 0.68 -3.29 7.39
N ASP A 175 0.39 -2.59 6.30
CA ASP A 175 -0.82 -2.72 5.48
C ASP A 175 -0.54 -3.59 4.26
N THR A 176 -1.08 -4.81 4.28
CA THR A 176 -0.62 -5.89 3.42
C THR A 176 -1.77 -6.75 2.89
N SER A 177 -1.58 -7.28 1.69
CA SER A 177 -2.42 -8.35 1.12
C SER A 177 -2.09 -9.72 1.71
N GLY A 178 -0.94 -9.86 2.37
CA GLY A 178 -0.42 -11.13 2.87
C GLY A 178 0.10 -12.07 1.78
N TYR A 179 0.13 -11.66 0.51
CA TYR A 179 0.65 -12.47 -0.59
C TYR A 179 2.18 -12.36 -0.66
N CYS A 180 2.87 -13.23 0.09
CA CYS A 180 4.33 -13.31 0.13
C CYS A 180 4.78 -14.69 0.62
N GLU A 181 6.09 -14.94 0.65
CA GLU A 181 6.63 -16.12 1.32
C GLU A 181 6.34 -16.09 2.83
N GLU A 182 6.07 -17.25 3.44
CA GLU A 182 5.76 -17.34 4.88
C GLU A 182 6.87 -16.70 5.74
N SER A 183 8.14 -16.94 5.41
CA SER A 183 9.29 -16.34 6.10
C SER A 183 9.23 -14.81 6.14
N THR A 184 8.80 -14.19 5.04
CA THR A 184 8.74 -12.73 4.88
C THR A 184 7.75 -12.09 5.85
N ILE A 185 6.52 -12.63 5.93
CA ILE A 185 5.52 -12.10 6.86
C ILE A 185 5.88 -12.40 8.32
N LEU A 186 6.50 -13.56 8.58
CA LEU A 186 6.94 -13.92 9.92
C LEU A 186 8.13 -13.07 10.40
N ASP A 187 9.01 -12.62 9.51
CA ASP A 187 10.06 -11.68 9.84
C ASP A 187 9.49 -10.31 10.24
N ALA A 188 8.53 -9.79 9.48
CA ALA A 188 7.83 -8.56 9.85
C ALA A 188 7.10 -8.69 11.20
N ALA A 189 6.50 -9.86 11.47
CA ALA A 189 5.76 -10.16 12.70
C ALA A 189 6.61 -10.13 13.97
N LYS A 190 7.95 -10.22 13.85
CA LYS A 190 8.88 -10.09 14.98
C LYS A 190 8.99 -8.65 15.49
N ILE A 191 8.63 -7.66 14.68
CA ILE A 191 8.88 -6.25 14.96
C ILE A 191 7.55 -5.48 15.03
N ALA A 192 6.76 -5.52 13.96
CA ALA A 192 5.56 -4.68 13.79
C ALA A 192 4.54 -4.86 14.92
N ASP A 193 3.79 -3.77 15.19
CA ASP A 193 2.78 -3.71 16.26
C ASP A 193 1.36 -4.01 15.76
N LEU A 194 1.09 -3.70 14.50
CA LEU A 194 -0.21 -3.91 13.87
C LEU A 194 -0.06 -4.39 12.43
N PHE A 195 -0.87 -5.38 12.07
CA PHE A 195 -1.07 -5.78 10.69
C PHE A 195 -2.48 -5.38 10.25
N LEU A 196 -2.54 -4.47 9.28
CA LEU A 196 -3.74 -4.15 8.54
C LEU A 196 -3.80 -5.15 7.37
N PHE A 197 -4.60 -6.20 7.53
CA PHE A 197 -4.52 -7.38 6.67
C PHE A 197 -5.75 -7.47 5.76
N ASP A 198 -5.53 -7.38 4.45
CA ASP A 198 -6.62 -7.41 3.47
C ASP A 198 -7.18 -8.82 3.26
N ILE A 199 -8.50 -8.95 3.39
CA ILE A 199 -9.27 -10.09 2.89
C ILE A 199 -10.20 -9.59 1.80
N LYS A 200 -9.91 -9.98 0.55
CA LYS A 200 -10.62 -9.45 -0.63
C LYS A 200 -11.79 -10.33 -1.07
N HIS A 201 -11.66 -11.65 -0.91
CA HIS A 201 -12.70 -12.64 -1.19
C HIS A 201 -12.28 -13.98 -0.55
N ILE A 202 -13.22 -14.76 -0.01
CA ILE A 202 -12.91 -16.07 0.62
C ILE A 202 -12.75 -17.22 -0.40
N ASP A 203 -13.55 -17.22 -1.46
CA ASP A 203 -13.43 -18.19 -2.56
C ASP A 203 -12.14 -17.95 -3.37
N PRO A 204 -11.27 -18.96 -3.55
CA PRO A 204 -9.99 -18.81 -4.23
C PRO A 204 -10.13 -18.51 -5.72
N LYS A 205 -11.15 -19.04 -6.40
CA LYS A 205 -11.35 -18.83 -7.84
C LYS A 205 -11.85 -17.43 -8.12
N LYS A 206 -12.82 -16.94 -7.34
CA LYS A 206 -13.28 -15.54 -7.41
C LYS A 206 -12.13 -14.59 -7.05
N HIS A 207 -11.36 -14.90 -6.00
CA HIS A 207 -10.20 -14.09 -5.64
C HIS A 207 -9.19 -14.00 -6.79
N GLU A 208 -8.82 -15.13 -7.40
CA GLU A 208 -7.90 -15.17 -8.54
C GLU A 208 -8.43 -14.40 -9.75
N TYR A 209 -9.71 -14.56 -10.07
CA TYR A 209 -10.35 -13.85 -11.17
C TYR A 209 -10.26 -12.33 -11.02
N TYR A 210 -10.55 -11.82 -9.82
CA TYR A 210 -10.61 -10.38 -9.57
C TYR A 210 -9.28 -9.73 -9.16
N THR A 211 -8.31 -10.51 -8.68
CA THR A 211 -7.05 -9.99 -8.14
C THR A 211 -5.80 -10.54 -8.83
N GLY A 212 -5.95 -11.52 -9.73
CA GLY A 212 -4.85 -12.12 -10.48
C GLY A 212 -4.11 -13.25 -9.77
N VAL A 213 -4.41 -13.52 -8.48
CA VAL A 213 -3.76 -14.58 -7.69
C VAL A 213 -4.75 -15.30 -6.79
N SER A 214 -4.50 -16.57 -6.48
CA SER A 214 -5.29 -17.29 -5.47
C SER A 214 -5.02 -16.80 -4.05
N ASN A 215 -6.03 -16.83 -3.17
CA ASN A 215 -5.91 -16.47 -1.76
C ASN A 215 -5.34 -17.58 -0.86
N HIS A 216 -5.00 -18.76 -1.38
CA HIS A 216 -4.53 -19.87 -0.54
C HIS A 216 -3.29 -19.50 0.30
N ILE A 217 -2.31 -18.84 -0.30
CA ILE A 217 -1.11 -18.37 0.41
C ILE A 217 -1.47 -17.26 1.41
N ILE A 218 -2.37 -16.34 1.02
CA ILE A 218 -2.83 -15.24 1.87
C ILE A 218 -3.47 -15.77 3.16
N LEU A 219 -4.42 -16.71 3.04
CA LEU A 219 -5.10 -17.30 4.19
C LEU A 219 -4.16 -18.16 5.05
N SER A 220 -3.21 -18.87 4.43
CA SER A 220 -2.17 -19.60 5.14
C SER A 220 -1.28 -18.65 5.96
N ASN A 221 -0.80 -17.58 5.33
CA ASN A 221 0.02 -16.56 5.97
C ASN A 221 -0.71 -15.84 7.10
N LEU A 222 -1.99 -15.52 6.93
CA LEU A 222 -2.81 -14.94 7.99
C LEU A 222 -2.84 -15.83 9.24
N LYS A 223 -3.05 -17.14 9.06
CA LYS A 223 -3.06 -18.10 10.17
C LYS A 223 -1.70 -18.17 10.86
N LYS A 224 -0.61 -18.24 10.09
CA LYS A 224 0.77 -18.29 10.61
C LYS A 224 1.16 -17.01 11.34
N LEU A 225 0.72 -15.88 10.83
CA LEU A 225 0.86 -14.58 11.47
C LEU A 225 0.15 -14.58 12.83
N ASP A 226 -1.13 -14.95 12.87
CA ASP A 226 -1.92 -14.99 14.12
C ASP A 226 -1.28 -15.90 15.17
N GLU A 227 -0.89 -17.13 14.79
CA GLU A 227 -0.19 -18.06 15.67
C GLU A 227 1.12 -17.48 16.22
N THR A 228 1.83 -16.70 15.40
CA THR A 228 3.11 -16.10 15.78
C THR A 228 2.95 -14.90 16.70
N LEU A 229 2.00 -14.01 16.40
CA LEU A 229 1.68 -12.87 17.25
C LEU A 229 1.12 -13.32 18.60
N ALA A 230 0.26 -14.35 18.62
CA ALA A 230 -0.27 -14.93 19.84
C ALA A 230 0.84 -15.50 20.74
N ARG A 231 1.81 -16.22 20.15
CA ARG A 231 2.98 -16.76 20.88
C ARG A 231 3.91 -15.66 21.37
N ARG A 232 4.09 -14.59 20.58
CA ARG A 232 4.89 -13.42 20.95
C ARG A 232 4.25 -12.63 22.09
N GLY A 233 2.93 -12.67 22.22
CA GLY A 233 2.18 -11.87 23.18
C GLY A 233 2.15 -10.37 22.85
N ARG A 234 2.62 -9.99 21.66
CA ARG A 234 2.65 -8.62 21.13
C ARG A 234 2.29 -8.65 19.65
N GLY A 235 1.63 -7.59 19.20
CA GLY A 235 1.17 -7.41 17.85
C GLY A 235 -0.29 -7.82 17.68
N ARG A 236 -1.00 -7.12 16.79
CA ARG A 236 -2.42 -7.36 16.52
C ARG A 236 -2.69 -7.44 15.02
N ILE A 237 -3.80 -8.07 14.66
CA ILE A 237 -4.32 -8.10 13.29
C ILE A 237 -5.62 -7.30 13.27
N ASN A 238 -5.76 -6.39 12.32
CA ASN A 238 -7.04 -5.80 11.94
C ASN A 238 -7.35 -6.26 10.52
N ILE A 239 -8.49 -6.91 10.32
CA ILE A 239 -8.89 -7.38 8.99
C ILE A 239 -9.50 -6.22 8.22
N ARG A 240 -8.99 -5.97 7.03
CA ARG A 240 -9.53 -4.96 6.11
C ARG A 240 -10.24 -5.67 4.96
N MET A 241 -11.49 -5.33 4.71
CA MET A 241 -12.28 -5.95 3.65
C MET A 241 -12.88 -4.87 2.76
N PRO A 242 -12.42 -4.69 1.51
CA PRO A 242 -13.14 -3.87 0.56
C PRO A 242 -14.53 -4.46 0.33
N LEU A 243 -15.59 -3.65 0.40
CA LEU A 243 -16.96 -4.07 0.15
C LEU A 243 -17.38 -3.57 -1.23
N ILE A 244 -17.55 -4.50 -2.16
CA ILE A 244 -17.69 -4.20 -3.59
C ILE A 244 -18.97 -4.85 -4.12
N PRO A 245 -19.95 -4.03 -4.53
CA PRO A 245 -21.22 -4.53 -5.04
C PRO A 245 -21.08 -5.53 -6.19
N GLY A 246 -21.71 -6.69 -6.04
CA GLY A 246 -21.74 -7.76 -7.03
C GLY A 246 -20.46 -8.61 -7.10
N ILE A 247 -19.47 -8.34 -6.25
CA ILE A 247 -18.19 -9.08 -6.23
C ILE A 247 -18.04 -9.87 -4.95
N ASN A 248 -18.16 -9.23 -3.79
CA ASN A 248 -17.87 -9.83 -2.50
C ASN A 248 -18.82 -9.37 -1.37
N ASP A 249 -19.90 -8.69 -1.73
CA ASP A 249 -20.92 -8.19 -0.81
C ASP A 249 -22.06 -9.20 -0.55
N ASP A 250 -21.98 -10.40 -1.13
CA ASP A 250 -22.93 -11.47 -0.82
C ASP A 250 -22.76 -12.01 0.61
N SER A 251 -23.87 -12.40 1.24
CA SER A 251 -23.89 -12.82 2.65
C SER A 251 -23.02 -14.07 2.90
N GLU A 252 -22.89 -14.98 1.92
CA GLU A 252 -22.04 -16.17 2.04
C GLU A 252 -20.56 -15.77 2.22
N ASN A 253 -20.05 -14.86 1.37
CA ASN A 253 -18.70 -14.34 1.53
C ASN A 253 -18.53 -13.58 2.85
N LEU A 254 -19.48 -12.70 3.21
CA LEU A 254 -19.42 -11.92 4.45
C LEU A 254 -19.38 -12.80 5.70
N GLU A 255 -20.27 -13.80 5.79
CA GLU A 255 -20.31 -14.76 6.90
C GLU A 255 -19.03 -15.59 7.00
N ALA A 256 -18.47 -15.99 5.86
CA ALA A 256 -17.23 -16.75 5.81
C ALA A 256 -16.02 -15.91 6.27
N VAL A 257 -15.95 -14.64 5.88
CA VAL A 257 -14.91 -13.71 6.37
C VAL A 257 -15.09 -13.42 7.86
N ALA A 258 -16.33 -13.27 8.34
CA ALA A 258 -16.62 -13.11 9.75
C ALA A 258 -16.18 -14.35 10.57
N LYS A 259 -16.48 -15.57 10.09
CA LYS A 259 -16.05 -16.82 10.71
C LYS A 259 -14.53 -16.96 10.74
N LEU A 260 -13.85 -16.61 9.66
CA LEU A 260 -12.39 -16.57 9.61
C LEU A 260 -11.85 -15.59 10.65
N SER A 261 -12.39 -14.38 10.70
CA SER A 261 -11.97 -13.33 11.63
C SER A 261 -12.16 -13.76 13.09
N ALA A 262 -13.32 -14.33 13.44
CA ALA A 262 -13.61 -14.86 14.78
C ALA A 262 -12.64 -15.96 15.23
N SER A 263 -11.97 -16.64 14.30
CA SER A 263 -11.00 -17.69 14.62
C SER A 263 -9.61 -17.17 15.01
N LEU A 264 -9.32 -15.89 14.77
CA LEU A 264 -8.02 -15.28 15.02
C LEU A 264 -7.89 -14.83 16.49
N LYS A 265 -6.81 -15.25 17.15
CA LYS A 265 -6.55 -14.94 18.57
C LYS A 265 -6.09 -13.51 18.79
N THR A 266 -5.49 -12.90 17.78
CA THR A 266 -4.88 -11.56 17.84
C THR A 266 -5.70 -10.50 17.12
N LEU A 267 -6.95 -10.80 16.77
CA LEU A 267 -7.87 -9.86 16.12
C LEU A 267 -8.11 -8.63 17.00
N SER A 268 -7.92 -7.46 16.42
CA SER A 268 -8.25 -6.15 17.00
C SER A 268 -9.54 -5.56 16.45
N GLY A 269 -10.03 -6.05 15.31
CA GLY A 269 -11.29 -5.61 14.70
C GLY A 269 -11.32 -5.88 13.20
N VAL A 270 -12.43 -5.51 12.58
CA VAL A 270 -12.66 -5.57 11.13
C VAL A 270 -13.01 -4.18 10.61
N ASN A 271 -12.33 -3.72 9.58
CA ASN A 271 -12.69 -2.54 8.81
C ASN A 271 -13.31 -2.91 7.47
N ILE A 272 -14.59 -2.55 7.30
CA ILE A 272 -15.30 -2.64 6.02
C ILE A 272 -14.97 -1.38 5.23
N LEU A 273 -14.41 -1.52 4.03
CA LEU A 273 -13.97 -0.40 3.18
C LEU A 273 -14.89 -0.30 1.96
N PRO A 274 -15.91 0.57 1.98
CA PRO A 274 -16.83 0.72 0.85
C PRO A 274 -16.09 1.10 -0.43
N TYR A 275 -16.40 0.40 -1.52
CA TYR A 275 -15.85 0.73 -2.82
C TYR A 275 -16.20 2.17 -3.25
N HIS A 276 -15.25 2.83 -3.91
CA HIS A 276 -15.46 4.11 -4.57
C HIS A 276 -14.65 4.20 -5.89
N SER A 277 -15.14 4.96 -6.87
CA SER A 277 -14.49 5.07 -8.20
C SER A 277 -13.39 6.13 -8.29
N THR A 278 -12.97 6.75 -7.17
CA THR A 278 -12.00 7.86 -7.20
C THR A 278 -10.62 7.47 -7.78
N GLY A 279 -10.28 6.17 -7.79
CA GLY A 279 -9.07 5.64 -8.42
C GLY A 279 -9.08 5.65 -9.95
N GLU A 280 -10.24 5.74 -10.60
CA GLU A 280 -10.38 5.65 -12.08
C GLU A 280 -9.51 6.69 -12.81
N GLY A 281 -9.43 7.91 -12.28
CA GLY A 281 -8.62 8.98 -12.87
C GLY A 281 -7.13 8.63 -12.97
N LYS A 282 -6.61 7.82 -12.03
CA LYS A 282 -5.21 7.39 -12.03
C LYS A 282 -4.91 6.42 -13.17
N TYR A 283 -5.82 5.48 -13.46
CA TYR A 283 -5.71 4.59 -14.62
C TYR A 283 -5.64 5.39 -15.93
N ARG A 284 -6.48 6.43 -16.06
CA ARG A 284 -6.47 7.32 -17.23
C ARG A 284 -5.12 8.04 -17.39
N ASN A 285 -4.55 8.54 -16.29
CA ASN A 285 -3.24 9.21 -16.29
C ASN A 285 -2.09 8.25 -16.64
N LEU A 286 -2.28 6.97 -16.35
CA LEU A 286 -1.35 5.89 -16.69
C LEU A 286 -1.66 5.23 -18.03
N GLY A 287 -2.68 5.66 -18.77
CA GLY A 287 -3.14 4.99 -19.99
C GLY A 287 -3.40 3.49 -19.78
N MET A 288 -3.99 3.13 -18.65
CA MET A 288 -4.39 1.77 -18.29
C MET A 288 -5.92 1.65 -18.35
N GLU A 289 -6.40 0.44 -18.62
CA GLU A 289 -7.83 0.13 -18.56
C GLU A 289 -8.28 -0.03 -17.09
N TYR A 290 -9.41 0.61 -16.73
CA TYR A 290 -10.04 0.43 -15.42
C TYR A 290 -11.17 -0.60 -15.52
N LYS A 291 -11.01 -1.74 -14.83
CA LYS A 291 -11.87 -2.92 -15.01
C LYS A 291 -13.22 -2.88 -14.29
N MET A 292 -13.41 -1.93 -13.35
CA MET A 292 -14.67 -1.85 -12.59
C MET A 292 -15.82 -1.22 -13.38
N GLY A 293 -15.57 -0.63 -14.55
CA GLY A 293 -16.61 -0.06 -15.41
C GLY A 293 -17.55 0.89 -14.64
N ASN A 294 -18.84 0.58 -14.66
CA ASN A 294 -19.90 1.40 -14.04
C ASN A 294 -20.35 0.90 -12.66
N VAL A 295 -19.55 0.06 -11.98
CA VAL A 295 -19.88 -0.37 -10.61
C VAL A 295 -20.02 0.88 -9.72
N LEU A 296 -21.12 0.97 -8.98
CA LEU A 296 -21.42 2.06 -8.06
C LEU A 296 -20.95 1.69 -6.63
N PRO A 297 -20.68 2.67 -5.76
CA PRO A 297 -20.48 2.43 -4.33
C PRO A 297 -21.65 1.66 -3.69
N PRO A 298 -21.37 0.81 -2.68
CA PRO A 298 -22.43 0.14 -1.93
C PRO A 298 -23.31 1.18 -1.21
N GLN A 299 -24.61 0.89 -1.12
CA GLN A 299 -25.55 1.72 -0.36
C GLN A 299 -25.32 1.55 1.15
N ASP A 300 -25.74 2.54 1.95
CA ASP A 300 -25.53 2.53 3.40
C ASP A 300 -26.22 1.34 4.08
N GLU A 301 -27.36 0.89 3.57
CA GLU A 301 -28.05 -0.32 4.04
C GLU A 301 -27.16 -1.56 3.88
N LYS A 302 -26.43 -1.67 2.77
CA LYS A 302 -25.55 -2.81 2.51
C LYS A 302 -24.31 -2.78 3.40
N ILE A 303 -23.80 -1.59 3.70
CA ILE A 303 -22.71 -1.41 4.66
C ILE A 303 -23.18 -1.80 6.07
N ALA A 304 -24.38 -1.37 6.48
CA ALA A 304 -24.96 -1.73 7.76
C ALA A 304 -25.18 -3.24 7.90
N GLU A 305 -25.74 -3.89 6.88
CA GLU A 305 -25.91 -5.35 6.82
C GLU A 305 -24.57 -6.06 7.02
N ALA A 306 -23.52 -5.65 6.29
CA ALA A 306 -22.19 -6.22 6.44
C ALA A 306 -21.67 -6.05 7.87
N LEU A 307 -21.75 -4.86 8.46
CA LEU A 307 -21.31 -4.61 9.83
C LEU A 307 -22.06 -5.47 10.86
N ASP A 308 -23.37 -5.66 10.68
CA ASP A 308 -24.19 -6.45 11.60
C ASP A 308 -23.85 -7.94 11.55
N ILE A 309 -23.46 -8.48 10.38
CA ILE A 309 -22.95 -9.85 10.26
C ILE A 309 -21.72 -10.04 11.16
N PHE A 310 -20.74 -9.13 11.12
CA PHE A 310 -19.55 -9.23 11.97
C PHE A 310 -19.90 -9.05 13.46
N ARG A 311 -20.77 -8.10 13.79
CA ARG A 311 -21.22 -7.86 15.18
C ARG A 311 -21.95 -9.05 15.78
N SER A 312 -22.74 -9.78 14.98
CA SER A 312 -23.44 -11.00 15.41
C SER A 312 -22.48 -12.11 15.87
N GLN A 313 -21.21 -12.05 15.43
CA GLN A 313 -20.15 -12.96 15.85
C GLN A 313 -19.26 -12.39 16.97
N ASN A 314 -19.72 -11.33 17.65
CA ASN A 314 -18.98 -10.58 18.68
C ASN A 314 -17.65 -9.97 18.18
N ILE A 315 -17.60 -9.59 16.91
CA ILE A 315 -16.45 -8.91 16.31
C ILE A 315 -16.68 -7.41 16.30
N GLU A 316 -15.71 -6.63 16.78
CA GLU A 316 -15.71 -5.18 16.59
C GLU A 316 -15.53 -4.86 15.11
N ALA A 317 -16.55 -4.26 14.50
CA ALA A 317 -16.55 -3.91 13.08
C ALA A 317 -16.94 -2.45 12.87
N ALA A 318 -16.17 -1.76 12.02
CA ALA A 318 -16.39 -0.36 11.68
C ALA A 318 -16.25 -0.11 10.18
N LYS A 319 -17.00 0.87 9.67
CA LYS A 319 -16.77 1.44 8.33
C LYS A 319 -15.41 2.15 8.37
N GLY A 320 -14.47 1.67 7.56
CA GLY A 320 -13.20 2.33 7.30
C GLY A 320 -13.18 2.96 5.90
N GLY A 321 -12.10 3.66 5.61
CA GLY A 321 -11.96 4.42 4.35
C GLY A 321 -12.52 5.82 4.44
#